data_AF-A0AAV9C200-F1
#
_entry.id   AF-A0AAV9C200-F1
#
_cell.length_a   1.000
_cell.length_b   1.000
_cell.length_c   1.000
_cell.angle_alpha   90.00
_cell.angle_beta   90.00
_cell.angle_gamma   90.00
#
_symmetry.space_group_name_H-M   'P 1'
#
loop_
_entity.id
_entity.type
_entity.pdbx_description
1 polymer ?
#
loop_
_entity_poly.entity_id
_entity_poly.type
_entity_poly.pdbx_seq_one_letter_code
_entity_poly.pdbx_strand_id
1 'polypeptide(L)'
;MGASISKKNKEPTITGAGDALSVEANSPTLKGFEGQGSDDYATKNKMLALVVDDNCVIRRIHKMLLTKLGVDSLDVENGKQAVDLFLAGGKFDIVLMDREMPVMDGIEATKTLRSMGVKTKIVGVSANSEKSDIKEFMDAGIDEFLPKPMDRTKLAAIIDNINESVV
;
A
#
# COMPACT_ATOMS: atom_id res chain seq x y z
N MET A 1 -21.91 -38.64 48.12
CA MET A 1 -23.04 -37.71 48.38
C MET A 1 -22.80 -36.48 47.52
N GLY A 2 -23.40 -36.34 46.34
CA GLY A 2 -24.78 -35.86 46.12
C GLY A 2 -24.70 -34.35 45.80
N ALA A 3 -25.33 -33.75 44.78
CA ALA A 3 -26.17 -34.20 43.69
C ALA A 3 -26.08 -33.14 42.56
N SER A 4 -26.37 -33.58 41.34
CA SER A 4 -26.57 -32.82 40.11
C SER A 4 -27.60 -31.69 40.23
N ILE A 5 -27.39 -30.53 39.58
CA ILE A 5 -28.52 -29.75 39.03
C ILE A 5 -28.13 -29.11 37.68
N SER A 6 -28.94 -29.50 36.71
CA SER A 6 -29.00 -29.17 35.29
C SER A 6 -29.51 -27.75 35.04
N LYS A 7 -28.94 -27.01 34.10
CA LYS A 7 -29.64 -25.93 33.39
C LYS A 7 -29.48 -26.11 31.88
N LYS A 8 -30.48 -26.78 31.29
CA LYS A 8 -30.82 -26.70 29.87
C LYS A 8 -31.43 -25.32 29.64
N ASN A 9 -30.97 -24.59 28.63
CA ASN A 9 -31.81 -23.57 27.98
C ASN A 9 -31.82 -23.84 26.48
N LYS A 10 -33.06 -23.96 25.98
CA LYS A 10 -33.49 -24.35 24.64
C LYS A 10 -33.11 -23.32 23.59
N GLU A 11 -32.75 -23.82 22.42
CA GLU A 11 -32.82 -23.11 21.15
C GLU A 11 -34.27 -22.67 20.84
N PRO A 12 -34.48 -21.52 20.19
CA PRO A 12 -35.75 -21.23 19.56
C PRO A 12 -35.82 -21.87 18.17
N THR A 13 -36.64 -22.91 18.05
CA THR A 13 -37.20 -23.40 16.80
C THR A 13 -38.18 -22.37 16.24
N ILE A 14 -37.98 -21.93 15.00
CA ILE A 14 -39.04 -21.32 14.18
C ILE A 14 -39.38 -22.28 13.04
N THR A 15 -40.64 -22.70 12.99
CA THR A 15 -41.24 -23.58 11.98
C THR A 15 -42.25 -22.75 11.18
N GLY A 16 -42.29 -22.95 9.86
CA GLY A 16 -43.30 -22.44 8.93
C GLY A 16 -42.64 -21.93 7.65
N ALA A 17 -42.40 -22.75 6.62
CA ALA A 17 -43.36 -23.26 5.63
C ALA A 17 -43.95 -22.13 4.76
N GLY A 18 -43.56 -22.10 3.49
CA GLY A 18 -44.10 -21.18 2.48
C GLY A 18 -43.23 -21.07 1.23
N ASP A 19 -43.49 -21.97 0.29
CA ASP A 19 -43.40 -21.82 -1.16
C ASP A 19 -42.06 -21.56 -1.87
N ALA A 20 -41.65 -22.59 -2.61
CA ALA A 20 -40.68 -22.54 -3.68
C ALA A 20 -41.17 -21.63 -4.81
N LEU A 21 -40.42 -20.58 -5.09
CA LEU A 21 -40.41 -19.93 -6.40
C LEU A 21 -39.03 -20.09 -7.03
N SER A 22 -39.01 -20.91 -8.09
CA SER A 22 -37.97 -20.90 -9.11
C SER A 22 -37.95 -19.52 -9.77
N VAL A 23 -36.82 -18.83 -9.72
CA VAL A 23 -36.56 -17.63 -10.52
C VAL A 23 -35.46 -17.93 -11.51
N GLU A 24 -35.87 -18.28 -12.73
CA GLU A 24 -35.04 -18.17 -13.92
C GLU A 24 -35.00 -16.71 -14.42
N ALA A 25 -33.81 -16.35 -14.93
CA ALA A 25 -33.52 -15.28 -15.88
C ALA A 25 -33.86 -13.82 -15.50
N ASN A 26 -32.83 -12.96 -15.45
CA ASN A 26 -32.40 -12.24 -16.66
C ASN A 26 -31.19 -11.35 -16.34
N SER A 27 -30.04 -11.66 -16.93
CA SER A 27 -28.86 -10.79 -16.91
C SER A 27 -29.16 -9.50 -17.68
N PRO A 28 -28.86 -8.30 -17.15
CA PRO A 28 -28.99 -7.07 -17.91
C PRO A 28 -27.97 -7.09 -19.05
N THR A 29 -28.46 -7.25 -20.28
CA THR A 29 -27.66 -7.08 -21.49
C THR A 29 -27.44 -5.58 -21.69
N LEU A 30 -26.22 -5.09 -21.43
CA LEU A 30 -25.80 -3.78 -21.92
C LEU A 30 -25.48 -3.95 -23.42
N LYS A 31 -26.50 -3.74 -24.26
CA LYS A 31 -26.34 -3.54 -25.70
C LYS A 31 -25.98 -2.08 -25.96
N GLY A 32 -24.88 -1.86 -26.67
CA GLY A 32 -24.66 -0.66 -27.47
C GLY A 32 -23.46 0.18 -27.07
N PHE A 33 -22.25 -0.23 -27.49
CA PHE A 33 -21.19 0.66 -27.96
C PHE A 33 -20.35 -0.12 -28.96
N GLU A 34 -20.75 -0.07 -30.24
CA GLU A 34 -19.87 -0.44 -31.34
C GLU A 34 -18.91 0.74 -31.57
N GLY A 35 -17.72 0.63 -31.02
CA GLY A 35 -16.57 1.48 -31.34
C GLY A 35 -15.46 0.60 -31.90
N GLN A 36 -15.20 0.73 -33.20
CA GLN A 36 -13.99 0.21 -33.83
C GLN A 36 -12.77 0.94 -33.25
N GLY A 37 -11.87 0.18 -32.63
CA GLY A 37 -10.60 0.63 -32.10
C GLY A 37 -9.81 -0.58 -31.64
N SER A 38 -8.97 -1.10 -32.52
CA SER A 38 -7.98 -2.12 -32.21
C SER A 38 -6.83 -1.49 -31.43
N ASP A 39 -7.00 -1.34 -30.13
CA ASP A 39 -5.89 -1.01 -29.25
C ASP A 39 -5.61 -2.23 -28.38
N ASP A 40 -4.44 -2.82 -28.57
CA ASP A 40 -3.85 -3.84 -27.72
C ASP A 40 -3.74 -3.28 -26.30
N TYR A 41 -4.77 -3.49 -25.46
CA TYR A 41 -4.70 -3.26 -24.02
C TYR A 41 -3.82 -4.34 -23.39
N ALA A 42 -2.53 -4.34 -23.72
CA ALA A 42 -1.54 -4.84 -22.78
C ALA A 42 -1.79 -4.06 -21.49
N THR A 43 -2.31 -4.74 -20.47
CA THR A 43 -2.49 -4.18 -19.13
C THR A 43 -1.14 -3.71 -18.64
N LYS A 44 -0.82 -2.42 -18.88
CA LYS A 44 0.38 -1.80 -18.34
C LYS A 44 0.21 -1.88 -16.82
N ASN A 45 1.00 -2.73 -16.18
CA ASN A 45 0.93 -2.92 -14.73
C ASN A 45 1.12 -1.55 -14.09
N LYS A 46 0.09 -1.06 -13.42
CA LYS A 46 0.11 0.27 -12.83
C LYS A 46 1.02 0.25 -11.61
N MET A 47 1.95 1.20 -11.56
CA MET A 47 2.96 1.27 -10.51
C MET A 47 2.29 1.50 -9.14
N LEU A 48 2.75 0.77 -8.12
CA LEU A 48 2.25 0.83 -6.75
C LEU A 48 3.34 1.30 -5.78
N ALA A 49 3.07 2.40 -5.09
CA ALA A 49 3.92 2.97 -4.06
C ALA A 49 3.46 2.63 -2.64
N LEU A 50 4.40 2.57 -1.70
CA LEU A 50 4.12 2.58 -0.27
C LEU A 50 4.59 3.91 0.34
N VAL A 51 3.69 4.63 1.02
CA VAL A 51 4.02 5.85 1.75
C VAL A 51 4.07 5.53 3.25
N VAL A 52 5.20 5.80 3.90
CA VAL A 52 5.44 5.50 5.32
C VAL A 52 5.76 6.80 6.02
N ASP A 53 4.84 7.31 6.83
CA ASP A 53 4.98 8.59 7.53
C ASP A 53 3.99 8.66 8.69
N ASP A 54 4.39 9.10 9.87
CA ASP A 54 3.50 9.12 11.03
C ASP A 54 2.45 10.25 10.95
N ASN A 55 2.71 11.27 10.13
CA ASN A 55 1.83 12.40 9.93
C ASN A 55 0.81 12.15 8.81
N CYS A 56 -0.46 12.00 9.19
CA CYS A 56 -1.55 11.72 8.25
C CYS A 56 -1.74 12.80 7.16
N VAL A 57 -1.40 14.06 7.45
CA VAL A 57 -1.46 15.16 6.47
C VAL A 57 -0.35 15.00 5.43
N ILE A 58 0.87 14.66 5.86
CA ILE A 58 2.00 14.41 4.95
C ILE A 58 1.71 13.19 4.08
N ARG A 59 1.22 12.08 4.65
CA ARG A 59 0.77 10.91 3.86
C ARG A 59 -0.23 11.32 2.79
N ARG A 60 -1.25 12.10 3.13
CA ARG A 60 -2.25 12.57 2.16
C ARG A 60 -1.64 13.41 1.04
N ILE A 61 -0.73 14.33 1.35
CA ILE A 61 -0.03 15.15 0.35
C ILE A 61 0.79 14.27 -0.59
N HIS A 62 1.57 13.33 -0.05
CA HIS A 62 2.40 12.42 -0.83
C HIS A 62 1.57 11.53 -1.76
N LYS A 63 0.46 10.95 -1.27
CA LYS A 63 -0.49 10.19 -2.09
C LYS A 63 -1.09 11.03 -3.21
N MET A 64 -1.44 12.29 -2.93
CA MET A 64 -1.95 13.20 -3.96
C MET A 64 -0.90 13.51 -5.03
N LEU A 65 0.37 13.66 -4.66
CA LEU A 65 1.46 13.84 -5.62
C LEU A 65 1.64 12.60 -6.50
N LEU A 66 1.68 11.42 -5.90
CA LEU A 66 1.80 10.14 -6.62
C LEU A 66 0.61 9.90 -7.57
N THR A 67 -0.62 10.18 -7.12
CA THR A 67 -1.83 10.05 -7.95
C THR A 67 -1.77 10.96 -9.18
N LYS A 68 -1.28 12.19 -9.03
CA LYS A 68 -1.07 13.13 -10.16
C LYS A 68 -0.01 12.66 -11.15
N LEU A 69 0.86 11.74 -10.74
CA LEU A 69 1.89 11.10 -11.56
C LEU A 69 1.44 9.72 -12.07
N GLY A 70 0.18 9.33 -11.87
CA GLY A 70 -0.39 8.07 -12.34
C GLY A 70 -0.03 6.85 -11.48
N VAL A 71 0.54 7.05 -10.30
CA VAL A 71 1.01 6.00 -9.39
C VAL A 71 -0.04 5.75 -8.30
N ASP A 72 -0.45 4.49 -8.13
CA ASP A 72 -1.31 4.11 -7.01
C ASP A 72 -0.49 4.00 -5.73
N SER A 73 -1.13 4.17 -4.57
CA SER A 73 -0.40 4.14 -3.30
C SER A 73 -1.19 3.57 -2.14
N LEU A 74 -0.49 2.76 -1.33
CA LEU A 74 -0.88 2.42 0.03
C LEU A 74 -0.10 3.30 1.01
N ASP A 75 -0.64 3.52 2.20
CA ASP A 75 0.05 4.28 3.24
C ASP A 75 -0.06 3.64 4.62
N VAL A 76 0.98 3.80 5.42
CA VAL A 76 1.14 3.27 6.78
C VAL A 76 1.85 4.28 7.67
N GLU A 77 1.72 4.13 8.99
CA GLU A 77 2.07 5.20 9.95
C GLU A 77 3.44 5.03 10.62
N ASN A 78 4.13 3.92 10.40
CA ASN A 78 5.45 3.66 10.97
C ASN A 78 6.21 2.59 10.21
N GLY A 79 7.51 2.49 10.49
CA GLY A 79 8.41 1.53 9.86
C GLY A 79 8.01 0.07 10.07
N LYS A 80 7.44 -0.26 11.23
CA LYS A 80 7.06 -1.64 11.56
C LYS A 80 5.92 -2.11 10.65
N GLN A 81 4.90 -1.28 10.45
CA GLN A 81 3.81 -1.60 9.53
C GLN A 81 4.30 -1.79 8.09
N ALA A 82 5.29 -1.00 7.67
CA ALA A 82 5.91 -1.19 6.36
C ALA A 82 6.61 -2.55 6.26
N VAL A 83 7.42 -2.93 7.25
CA VAL A 83 8.07 -4.25 7.34
C VAL A 83 7.04 -5.38 7.34
N ASP A 84 5.98 -5.27 8.14
CA ASP A 84 4.92 -6.27 8.24
C ASP A 84 4.23 -6.49 6.86
N LEU A 85 4.02 -5.43 6.06
CA LEU A 85 3.46 -5.54 4.72
C LEU A 85 4.38 -6.32 3.76
N PHE A 86 5.70 -6.10 3.81
CA PHE A 86 6.65 -6.87 3.00
C PHE A 86 6.73 -8.33 3.45
N LEU A 87 6.69 -8.60 4.76
CA LEU A 87 6.61 -9.96 5.30
C LEU A 87 5.34 -10.70 4.85
N ALA A 88 4.22 -9.98 4.71
CA ALA A 88 2.97 -10.52 4.19
C ALA A 88 2.97 -10.73 2.66
N GLY A 89 4.08 -10.45 1.97
CA GLY A 89 4.20 -10.62 0.53
C GLY A 89 3.75 -9.41 -0.30
N GLY A 90 3.58 -8.24 0.33
CA GLY A 90 3.32 -6.99 -0.36
C GLY A 90 4.40 -6.66 -1.38
N LYS A 91 3.98 -6.22 -2.57
CA LYS A 91 4.88 -5.83 -3.67
C LYS A 91 4.65 -4.36 -3.98
N PHE A 92 5.72 -3.60 -3.94
CA PHE A 92 5.74 -2.18 -4.23
C PHE A 92 6.91 -1.88 -5.15
N ASP A 93 6.72 -0.93 -6.06
CA ASP A 93 7.76 -0.48 -6.98
C ASP A 93 8.64 0.60 -6.35
N ILE A 94 8.04 1.40 -5.46
CA ILE A 94 8.71 2.46 -4.70
C ILE A 94 8.17 2.56 -3.28
N VAL A 95 9.05 2.83 -2.31
CA VAL A 95 8.71 3.20 -0.94
C VAL A 95 9.15 4.64 -0.68
N LEU A 96 8.25 5.49 -0.20
CA LEU A 96 8.58 6.80 0.35
C LEU A 96 8.63 6.66 1.87
N MET A 97 9.83 6.67 2.44
CA MET A 97 10.08 6.35 3.84
C MET A 97 10.44 7.61 4.63
N ASP A 98 9.58 8.03 5.57
CA ASP A 98 9.96 9.06 6.52
C ASP A 98 11.09 8.59 7.44
N ARG A 99 11.94 9.52 7.91
CA ARG A 99 13.02 9.18 8.83
C ARG A 99 12.52 9.02 10.26
N GLU A 100 11.77 9.99 10.77
CA GLU A 100 11.40 10.06 12.19
C GLU A 100 9.96 9.60 12.38
N MET A 101 9.78 8.42 12.97
CA MET A 101 8.46 7.86 13.25
C MET A 101 8.48 7.11 14.59
N PRO A 102 7.35 7.02 15.29
CA PRO A 102 7.24 6.19 16.48
C PRO A 102 7.31 4.70 16.12
N VAL A 103 7.51 3.85 17.14
CA VAL A 103 7.55 2.37 17.07
C VAL A 103 8.77 1.82 16.34
N MET A 104 9.03 2.24 15.10
CA MET A 104 10.20 1.90 14.31
C MET A 104 10.45 3.04 13.33
N ASP A 105 11.64 3.63 13.43
CA ASP A 105 12.05 4.74 12.58
C ASP A 105 12.40 4.28 11.15
N GLY A 106 12.60 5.24 10.25
CA GLY A 106 12.90 4.96 8.85
C GLY A 106 14.25 4.29 8.62
N ILE A 107 15.24 4.55 9.46
CA ILE A 107 16.58 3.97 9.37
C ILE A 107 16.52 2.48 9.75
N GLU A 108 15.90 2.16 10.88
CA GLU A 108 15.68 0.80 11.34
C GLU A 108 14.81 0.01 10.36
N ALA A 109 13.73 0.60 9.87
CA ALA A 109 12.87 -0.01 8.86
C ALA A 109 13.63 -0.32 7.57
N THR A 110 14.43 0.64 7.08
CA THR A 110 15.22 0.45 5.85
C THR A 110 16.23 -0.68 6.03
N LYS A 111 16.99 -0.70 7.13
CA LYS A 111 17.94 -1.79 7.42
C LYS A 111 17.24 -3.16 7.47
N THR A 112 16.05 -3.20 8.08
CA THR A 112 15.25 -4.43 8.20
C THR A 112 14.76 -4.90 6.82
N LEU A 113 14.21 -4.00 6.00
CA LEU A 113 13.79 -4.33 4.64
C LEU A 113 14.95 -4.84 3.79
N ARG A 114 16.13 -4.21 3.88
CA ARG A 114 17.32 -4.66 3.16
C ARG A 114 17.83 -6.01 3.65
N SER A 115 17.81 -6.29 4.96
CA SER A 115 18.21 -7.60 5.49
C SER A 115 17.25 -8.72 5.09
N MET A 116 15.98 -8.40 4.86
CA MET A 116 14.98 -9.31 4.27
C MET A 116 15.19 -9.54 2.76
N GLY A 117 16.14 -8.85 2.12
CA GLY A 117 16.40 -8.95 0.69
C GLY A 117 15.46 -8.12 -0.18
N VAL A 118 14.73 -7.15 0.39
CA VAL A 118 13.88 -6.24 -0.38
C VAL A 118 14.74 -5.35 -1.28
N LYS A 119 14.47 -5.42 -2.58
CA LYS A 119 15.15 -4.63 -3.63
C LYS A 119 14.33 -3.48 -4.18
N THR A 120 13.08 -3.31 -3.71
CA THR A 120 12.24 -2.16 -4.05
C THR A 120 13.01 -0.87 -3.84
N LYS A 121 12.80 0.12 -4.72
CA LYS A 121 13.40 1.45 -4.59
C LYS A 121 12.88 2.11 -3.31
N ILE A 122 13.76 2.49 -2.39
CA ILE A 122 13.40 3.21 -1.17
C ILE A 122 13.93 4.65 -1.30
N VAL A 123 13.01 5.61 -1.29
CA VAL A 123 13.33 7.04 -1.23
C VAL A 123 13.13 7.51 0.21
N GLY A 124 14.22 7.89 0.86
CA GLY A 124 14.18 8.52 2.17
C GLY A 124 13.60 9.92 2.08
N VAL A 125 12.67 10.24 2.97
CA VAL A 125 12.00 11.53 3.04
C VAL A 125 12.16 12.08 4.44
N SER A 126 12.56 13.35 4.58
CA SER A 126 12.78 13.95 5.92
C SER A 126 12.59 15.46 5.89
N ALA A 127 12.07 16.03 6.97
CA ALA A 127 12.03 17.48 7.17
C ALA A 127 13.41 18.06 7.50
N ASN A 128 14.27 17.26 8.13
CA ASN A 128 15.67 17.60 8.37
C ASN A 128 16.55 17.07 7.22
N SER A 129 17.30 17.96 6.58
CA SER A 129 18.18 17.67 5.45
C SER A 129 19.64 18.02 5.73
N GLU A 130 20.04 17.98 7.00
CA GLU A 130 21.45 18.08 7.39
C GLU A 130 22.27 16.94 6.77
N LYS A 131 23.52 17.22 6.42
CA LYS A 131 24.37 16.26 5.69
C LYS A 131 24.60 14.96 6.47
N SER A 132 24.72 15.05 7.79
CA SER A 132 24.89 13.88 8.67
C SER A 132 23.68 12.96 8.61
N ASP A 133 22.49 13.55 8.55
CA ASP A 133 21.22 12.83 8.59
C ASP A 133 20.94 12.13 7.27
N ILE A 134 21.20 12.82 6.15
CA ILE A 134 21.14 12.21 4.83
C ILE A 134 22.14 11.05 4.76
N LYS A 135 23.37 11.26 5.25
CA LYS A 135 24.40 10.22 5.23
C LYS A 135 23.99 8.98 6.03
N GLU A 136 23.47 9.14 7.23
CA GLU A 136 23.02 8.02 8.05
C GLU A 136 21.90 7.23 7.37
N PHE A 137 20.96 7.94 6.72
CA PHE A 137 19.86 7.30 6.02
C PHE A 137 20.33 6.57 4.75
N MET A 138 21.27 7.16 3.99
CA MET A 138 21.95 6.51 2.86
C MET A 138 22.73 5.27 3.31
N ASP A 139 23.47 5.36 4.41
CA ASP A 139 24.22 4.24 4.99
C ASP A 139 23.29 3.11 5.48
N ALA A 140 22.01 3.42 5.76
CA ALA A 140 20.97 2.42 6.07
C ALA A 140 20.48 1.66 4.82
N GLY A 141 20.71 2.19 3.62
CA GLY A 141 20.40 1.53 2.34
C GLY A 141 19.21 2.09 1.58
N ILE A 142 18.82 3.35 1.79
CA ILE A 142 17.93 4.04 0.84
C ILE A 142 18.66 4.28 -0.49
N ASP A 143 17.91 4.37 -1.58
CA ASP A 143 18.46 4.58 -2.91
C ASP A 143 18.58 6.06 -3.26
N GLU A 144 17.64 6.88 -2.76
CA GLU A 144 17.58 8.32 -3.00
C GLU A 144 17.00 9.05 -1.79
N PHE A 145 17.21 10.37 -1.73
CA PHE A 145 16.71 11.23 -0.68
C PHE A 145 15.94 12.44 -1.25
N LEU A 146 14.78 12.74 -0.66
CA LEU A 146 14.01 13.95 -0.95
C LEU A 146 13.68 14.71 0.36
N PRO A 147 13.99 16.01 0.45
CA PRO A 147 13.56 16.81 1.60
C PRO A 147 12.04 17.03 1.57
N LYS A 148 11.42 17.18 2.75
CA LYS A 148 10.05 17.69 2.88
C LYS A 148 10.04 19.22 2.81
N PRO A 149 9.03 19.85 2.15
CA PRO A 149 8.03 19.21 1.30
C PRO A 149 8.65 18.67 0.01
N MET A 150 8.19 17.50 -0.44
CA MET A 150 8.74 16.87 -1.64
C MET A 150 8.45 17.69 -2.91
N ASP A 151 9.49 17.89 -3.71
CA ASP A 151 9.37 18.49 -5.03
C ASP A 151 8.76 17.48 -6.02
N ARG A 152 7.64 17.86 -6.65
CA ARG A 152 6.93 17.01 -7.61
C ARG A 152 7.79 16.64 -8.83
N THR A 153 8.61 17.56 -9.32
CA THR A 153 9.46 17.35 -10.50
C THR A 153 10.55 16.33 -10.19
N LYS A 154 11.15 16.41 -9.00
CA LYS A 154 12.11 15.40 -8.55
C LYS A 154 11.47 14.04 -8.38
N LEU A 155 10.30 13.97 -7.75
CA LEU A 155 9.57 12.72 -7.59
C LEU A 155 9.18 12.10 -8.95
N ALA A 156 8.74 12.92 -9.90
CA ALA A 156 8.43 12.47 -11.26
C ALA A 156 9.64 11.83 -11.95
N ALA A 157 10.81 12.48 -11.87
CA ALA A 157 12.04 11.93 -12.46
C ALA A 157 12.41 10.56 -11.85
N ILE A 158 12.23 10.37 -10.54
CA ILE A 158 12.46 9.07 -9.90
C ILE A 158 11.50 8.01 -10.43
N ILE A 159 10.22 8.35 -10.56
CA ILE A 159 9.18 7.44 -11.07
C ILE A 159 9.47 7.04 -12.52
N ASP A 160 9.88 8.01 -13.36
CA ASP A 160 10.20 7.75 -14.77
C ASP A 160 11.40 6.80 -14.91
N ASN A 161 12.45 6.98 -14.09
CA ASN A 161 13.61 6.09 -14.06
C ASN A 161 13.26 4.64 -13.68
N ILE A 162 12.27 4.45 -12.80
CA ILE A 162 11.77 3.11 -12.44
C ILE A 162 11.08 2.48 -13.65
N ASN A 163 10.24 3.23 -14.36
CA ASN A 163 9.52 2.73 -15.54
C ASN A 163 10.47 2.32 -16.67
N GLU A 164 11.58 3.04 -16.87
CA GLU A 164 12.58 2.72 -17.91
C GLU A 164 13.40 1.47 -17.57
N SER A 165 13.56 1.12 -16.29
CA SER A 165 14.33 -0.05 -15.85
C SER A 165 13.58 -1.38 -16.03
N VAL A 166 12.32 -1.34 -16.44
CA VAL A 166 11.42 -2.51 -16.59
C VAL A 166 11.17 -2.85 -18.08
N VAL A 167 11.79 -2.12 -19.01
CA VAL A 167 11.74 -2.34 -20.46
C VAL A 167 13.02 -2.99 -20.95
#